data_AF-A0A6A8FL72-F1
#
_entry.id   AF-A0A6A8FL72-F1
#
_cell.length_a   1.000
_cell.length_b   1.000
_cell.length_c   1.000
_cell.angle_alpha   90.00
_cell.angle_beta   90.00
_cell.angle_gamma   90.00
#
_symmetry.space_group_name_H-M   'P 1'
#
loop_
_entity.id
_entity.type
_entity.pdbx_description
1 polymer ?
#
loop_
_entity_poly.entity_id
_entity_poly.type
_entity_poly.pdbx_seq_one_letter_code
_entity_poly.pdbx_strand_id
1 'polypeptide(L)' 'MADILHKIDIDATPDKVYSAVSSNQGLKSWWTTDVSGDSKKGSVLN' A
#
# COMPACT_ATOMS: atom_id res chain seq x y z
N MET A 1 -4.92 16.10 -20.69
CA MET A 1 -5.34 14.98 -19.82
C MET A 1 -5.89 15.57 -18.54
N ALA A 2 -6.92 14.96 -17.96
CA ALA A 2 -7.47 15.40 -16.68
C ALA A 2 -6.79 14.66 -15.54
N ASP A 3 -6.54 15.36 -14.44
CA ASP A 3 -6.01 14.75 -13.20
C ASP A 3 -7.16 14.13 -12.40
N ILE A 4 -6.92 12.93 -11.87
CA ILE A 4 -7.83 12.29 -10.92
C ILE A 4 -7.17 12.34 -9.54
N LEU A 5 -7.56 13.34 -8.74
CA LEU A 5 -6.99 13.59 -7.41
C LEU A 5 -7.92 13.03 -6.32
N HIS A 6 -7.42 12.10 -5.53
CA HIS A 6 -8.11 11.57 -4.35
C HIS A 6 -7.44 12.08 -3.08
N LYS A 7 -8.24 12.51 -2.10
CA LYS A 7 -7.80 12.89 -0.75
C LYS A 7 -8.73 12.25 0.27
N ILE A 8 -8.16 11.61 1.28
CA ILE A 8 -8.89 10.90 2.32
C ILE A 8 -8.17 11.15 3.63
N ASP A 9 -8.93 11.45 4.69
CA ASP A 9 -8.40 11.54 6.05
C ASP A 9 -8.40 10.16 6.70
N ILE A 10 -7.28 9.78 7.31
CA ILE A 10 -7.10 8.48 7.97
C ILE A 10 -6.62 8.75 9.39
N ASP A 11 -7.39 8.29 10.38
CA ASP A 11 -7.00 8.37 11.79
C ASP A 11 -5.98 7.27 12.15
N ALA A 12 -4.77 7.41 11.61
CA ALA A 12 -3.65 6.52 11.85
C ALA A 12 -2.31 7.27 11.71
N THR A 13 -1.26 6.73 12.32
CA THR A 13 0.09 7.27 12.13
C THR A 13 0.58 7.00 10.70
N PRO A 14 1.45 7.86 10.13
CA PRO A 14 2.01 7.65 8.80
C PRO A 14 2.69 6.29 8.62
N ASP A 15 3.40 5.80 9.64
CA ASP A 15 4.09 4.50 9.61
C ASP A 15 3.13 3.31 9.47
N LYS A 16 1.95 3.40 10.09
CA LYS A 16 0.90 2.37 9.95
C LYS A 16 0.33 2.37 8.54
N VAL A 17 0.07 3.56 7.98
CA VAL A 17 -0.43 3.70 6.60
C VAL A 17 0.60 3.17 5.61
N TYR A 18 1.87 3.56 5.76
CA TYR A 18 2.97 3.08 4.93
C TYR A 18 3.04 1.55 4.97
N SER A 19 3.07 0.96 6.16
CA SER A 19 3.12 -0.50 6.34
C SER A 19 1.92 -1.21 5.69
N ALA A 20 0.73 -0.61 5.72
CA ALA A 20 -0.48 -1.17 5.11
C ALA A 20 -0.42 -1.23 3.58
N VAL A 21 0.29 -0.30 2.93
CA VAL A 21 0.39 -0.21 1.46
C VAL A 21 1.72 -0.73 0.90
N SER A 22 2.74 -0.92 1.73
CA SER A 22 4.08 -1.32 1.29
C SER A 22 4.49 -2.72 1.75
N SER A 23 3.63 -3.48 2.43
CA SER A 23 3.94 -4.83 2.91
C SER A 23 3.01 -5.89 2.34
N ASN A 24 3.54 -7.11 2.19
CA ASN A 24 2.75 -8.26 1.75
C ASN A 24 1.52 -8.47 2.65
N GLN A 25 1.69 -8.41 3.97
CA GLN A 25 0.58 -8.59 4.91
C GLN A 25 -0.44 -7.46 4.81
N GLY A 26 0.02 -6.20 4.68
CA GLY A 26 -0.83 -5.05 4.48
C GLY A 26 -1.70 -5.19 3.23
N LEU A 27 -1.07 -5.42 2.07
CA LEU A 27 -1.78 -5.60 0.81
C LEU A 27 -2.74 -6.80 0.83
N LYS A 28 -2.35 -7.90 1.51
CA LYS A 28 -3.23 -9.06 1.73
C LYS A 28 -4.50 -8.76 2.51
N SER A 29 -4.46 -7.75 3.36
CA SER A 29 -5.59 -7.41 4.23
C SER A 29 -6.65 -6.54 3.55
N TRP A 30 -6.33 -5.82 2.47
CA TRP A 30 -7.26 -4.86 1.86
C TRP A 30 -7.36 -4.89 0.33
N TRP A 31 -6.33 -5.36 -0.39
CA TRP A 31 -6.32 -5.34 -1.85
C TRP A 31 -6.66 -6.71 -2.46
N THR A 32 -5.83 -7.73 -2.19
CA THR A 32 -6.01 -9.10 -2.71
C THR A 32 -5.30 -10.11 -1.82
N THR A 33 -5.78 -11.35 -1.75
CA THR A 33 -5.20 -12.38 -0.89
C THR A 33 -3.87 -12.95 -1.39
N ASP A 34 -3.61 -12.83 -2.69
CA ASP A 34 -2.37 -13.31 -3.32
C ASP A 34 -1.42 -12.14 -3.53
N VAL A 35 -0.41 -12.05 -2.67
CA VAL A 35 0.63 -11.02 -2.73
C VAL A 35 1.98 -11.66 -2.42
N SER A 36 2.96 -11.33 -3.22
CA SER A 36 4.31 -11.86 -3.24
C SER A 36 5.34 -10.76 -3.58
N GLY A 37 6.62 -11.02 -3.34
CA GLY A 37 7.70 -10.07 -3.64
C GLY A 37 8.32 -9.38 -2.43
N ASP A 38 9.14 -8.36 -2.68
CA ASP A 38 9.94 -7.64 -1.67
C ASP A 38 9.57 -6.15 -1.64
N SER A 39 9.50 -5.59 -0.42
CA SER A 39 9.15 -4.19 -0.14
C SER A 39 10.35 -3.22 -0.19
N LYS A 40 11.51 -3.69 -0.64
CA LYS A 40 12.71 -2.85 -0.80
C LYS A 40 12.59 -1.90 -1.98
N LYS A 41 13.28 -0.77 -1.90
CA LYS A 41 13.36 0.21 -2.98
C LYS A 41 13.92 -0.47 -4.25
N GLY A 42 13.19 -0.34 -5.36
CA GLY A 42 13.54 -0.94 -6.64
C GLY A 42 13.03 -2.38 -6.83
N SER A 43 12.40 -2.96 -5.81
CA SER A 43 11.69 -4.23 -5.92
C SER A 43 10.21 -4.03 -6.27
N VAL A 44 9.54 -5.11 -6.64
CA VAL A 44 8.12 -5.13 -7.02
C VAL A 44 7.36 -6.07 -6.08
N LEU A 45 6.17 -5.63 -5.67
CA LEU A 45 5.16 -6.46 -5.01
C LEU A 45 4.10 -6.84 -6.06
N ASN A 46 3.81 -8.13 -6.20
CA ASN A 46 2.85 -8.69 -7.16
C ASN A 46 1.75 -9.44 -6.42
#